data_AF-A0A6I1QYS0-F1
#
_entry.id   AF-A0A6I1QYS0-F1
#
_cell.length_a   1.000
_cell.length_b   1.000
_cell.length_c   1.000
_cell.angle_alpha   90.00
_cell.angle_beta   90.00
_cell.angle_gamma   90.00
#
_symmetry.space_group_name_H-M   'P 1'
#
loop_
_entity.id
_entity.type
_entity.pdbx_description
1 polymer ?
#
loop_
_entity_poly.entity_id
_entity_poly.type
_entity_poly.pdbx_seq_one_letter_code
_entity_poly.pdbx_strand_id
1 'polypeptide(L)' 'MKILKREDITPNVVRSLDLDNQRKLLLIRAFFQNWLLKPFQEFAGVKGSTIYSGFQNGTMIYLYYVLQK' A
#
# COMPACT_ATOMS: atom_id res chain seq x y z
N MET A 1 -17.72 -8.50 20.79
CA MET A 1 -16.47 -8.48 20.03
C MET A 1 -15.23 -8.41 20.91
N LYS A 2 -14.45 -9.49 20.96
CA LYS A 2 -13.16 -9.59 21.65
C LYS A 2 -12.02 -9.53 20.65
N ILE A 3 -10.98 -8.74 20.92
CA ILE A 3 -9.74 -8.73 20.12
C ILE A 3 -8.90 -9.94 20.52
N LEU A 4 -8.66 -10.84 19.59
CA LEU A 4 -7.81 -12.02 19.79
C LEU A 4 -6.36 -11.75 19.40
N LYS A 5 -6.13 -10.90 18.40
CA LYS A 5 -4.79 -10.50 17.95
C LYS A 5 -4.84 -9.08 17.39
N ARG A 6 -3.75 -8.34 17.62
CA ARG A 6 -3.44 -7.04 17.02
C ARG A 6 -1.95 -7.04 16.66
N GLU A 7 -1.62 -6.68 15.44
CA GLU A 7 -0.23 -6.60 14.97
C GLU A 7 -0.06 -5.41 14.03
N ASP A 8 1.02 -4.65 14.21
CA ASP A 8 1.44 -3.67 13.22
C ASP A 8 2.24 -4.41 12.13
N ILE A 9 1.65 -4.51 10.95
CA ILE A 9 2.25 -5.18 9.79
C ILE A 9 2.73 -4.17 8.74
N THR A 10 2.87 -2.89 9.10
CA THR A 10 3.38 -1.85 8.20
C THR A 10 4.70 -2.25 7.52
N PRO A 11 5.68 -2.86 8.22
CA PRO A 11 6.92 -3.31 7.57
C PRO A 11 6.67 -4.37 6.48
N ASN A 12 5.73 -5.29 6.70
CA ASN A 12 5.34 -6.30 5.71
C ASN A 12 4.68 -5.64 4.49
N VAL A 13 3.85 -4.63 4.72
CA VAL A 13 3.19 -3.86 3.64
C VAL A 13 4.23 -3.11 2.82
N VAL A 14 5.14 -2.35 3.44
CA VAL A 14 6.21 -1.63 2.72
C VAL A 14 7.02 -2.61 1.87
N ARG A 15 7.44 -3.76 2.45
CA ARG A 15 8.18 -4.80 1.72
C ARG A 15 7.39 -5.36 0.53
N SER A 16 6.07 -5.54 0.68
CA SER A 16 5.20 -5.99 -0.41
C SER A 16 5.12 -4.94 -1.53
N LEU A 17 4.97 -3.65 -1.17
CA LEU A 17 4.96 -2.56 -2.14
C LEU A 17 6.28 -2.44 -2.89
N ASP A 18 7.41 -2.66 -2.20
CA ASP A 18 8.75 -2.71 -2.79
C ASP A 18 8.88 -3.80 -3.85
N LEU A 19 8.54 -5.04 -3.48
CA LEU A 19 8.65 -6.20 -4.35
C LEU A 19 7.74 -6.11 -5.58
N ASP A 20 6.56 -5.51 -5.42
CA ASP A 20 5.54 -5.44 -6.47
C ASP A 20 5.56 -4.12 -7.29
N ASN A 21 6.49 -3.21 -6.98
CA ASN A 21 6.48 -1.85 -7.50
C ASN A 21 6.51 -1.78 -9.04
N GLN A 22 7.47 -2.49 -9.66
CA GLN A 22 7.65 -2.46 -11.11
C GLN A 22 6.44 -3.05 -11.84
N ARG A 23 5.90 -4.16 -11.34
CA ARG A 23 4.72 -4.80 -11.93
C ARG A 23 3.51 -3.85 -11.91
N LYS A 24 3.24 -3.17 -10.77
CA LYS A 24 2.15 -2.19 -10.67
C LYS A 24 2.33 -1.03 -11.64
N LEU A 25 3.54 -0.48 -11.76
CA LEU A 25 3.81 0.60 -12.71
C LEU A 25 3.53 0.20 -14.17
N LEU A 26 3.92 -1.02 -14.56
CA LEU A 26 3.64 -1.54 -15.90
C LEU A 26 2.15 -1.73 -16.15
N LEU A 27 1.42 -2.33 -15.18
CA LEU A 27 -0.03 -2.51 -15.31
C LEU A 27 -0.78 -1.18 -15.41
N ILE A 28 -0.41 -0.20 -14.58
CA ILE A 28 -1.06 1.13 -14.62
C ILE A 28 -0.84 1.79 -15.98
N ARG A 29 0.39 1.70 -16.54
CA ARG A 29 0.69 2.22 -17.88
C ARG A 29 -0.04 1.48 -19.00
N ALA A 30 -0.29 0.18 -18.82
CA ALA A 30 -0.99 -0.63 -19.82
C ALA A 30 -2.51 -0.35 -19.85
N PHE A 31 -3.13 -0.05 -18.71
CA PHE A 31 -4.59 0.07 -18.60
C PHE A 31 -5.13 1.50 -18.63
N PHE A 32 -4.32 2.50 -18.31
CA PHE A 32 -4.80 3.87 -18.13
C PHE A 32 -4.14 4.87 -19.08
N GLN A 33 -4.92 5.87 -19.49
CA GLN A 33 -4.42 7.02 -20.24
C GLN A 33 -3.53 7.90 -19.36
N ASN A 34 -2.68 8.73 -19.99
CA ASN A 34 -1.62 9.50 -19.32
C ASN A 34 -2.11 10.36 -18.14
N TRP A 35 -3.28 11.00 -18.26
CA TRP A 35 -3.84 11.86 -17.21
C TRP A 35 -4.32 11.07 -15.97
N LEU A 36 -4.61 9.77 -16.13
CA LEU A 36 -5.02 8.87 -15.05
C LEU A 36 -3.84 8.17 -14.37
N LEU A 37 -2.65 8.15 -14.98
CA LEU A 37 -1.50 7.42 -14.44
C LEU A 37 -1.15 7.86 -13.02
N LYS A 38 -1.11 9.16 -12.74
CA LYS A 38 -0.72 9.68 -11.42
C LYS A 38 -1.74 9.32 -10.33
N PRO A 39 -3.05 9.59 -10.48
CA PRO A 39 -4.05 9.12 -9.51
C PRO A 39 -3.98 7.62 -9.21
N PHE A 40 -3.80 6.77 -10.23
CA PHE A 40 -3.70 5.32 -10.01
C PHE A 40 -2.37 4.89 -9.40
N GLN A 41 -1.26 5.60 -9.68
CA GLN A 41 0.01 5.39 -8.98
C GLN A 41 -0.10 5.77 -7.50
N GLU A 42 -0.74 6.89 -7.19
CA GLU A 42 -1.03 7.30 -5.81
C GLU A 42 -1.83 6.22 -5.09
N PHE A 43 -2.98 5.83 -5.67
CA PHE A 43 -3.87 4.80 -5.14
C PHE A 43 -3.17 3.45 -4.94
N ALA A 44 -2.35 3.01 -5.90
CA ALA A 44 -1.69 1.72 -5.86
C ALA A 44 -0.48 1.66 -4.90
N GLY A 45 -0.15 2.77 -4.23
CA GLY A 45 0.97 2.81 -3.28
C GLY A 45 2.31 2.46 -3.93
N VAL A 46 2.55 2.87 -5.18
CA VAL A 46 3.86 2.68 -5.82
C VAL A 46 4.88 3.65 -5.22
N LYS A 47 6.18 3.36 -5.38
CA LYS A 47 7.26 4.25 -4.95
C LYS A 47 7.06 5.67 -5.49
N GLY A 48 7.21 6.65 -4.60
CA GLY A 48 6.98 8.06 -4.89
C GLY A 48 5.57 8.55 -4.63
N SER A 49 4.61 7.66 -4.31
CA SER A 49 3.29 8.09 -3.86
C SER A 49 3.29 8.56 -2.41
N THR A 50 2.26 9.33 -2.07
CA THR A 50 1.98 9.77 -0.70
C THR A 50 1.70 8.57 0.21
N ILE A 51 0.98 7.55 -0.30
CA ILE A 51 0.68 6.31 0.44
C ILE A 51 1.97 5.55 0.78
N TYR A 52 2.84 5.32 -0.21
CA TYR A 52 4.10 4.62 0.00
C TYR A 52 4.98 5.37 1.01
N SER A 53 5.08 6.69 0.86
CA SER A 53 5.87 7.54 1.74
C SER A 53 5.30 7.55 3.17
N GLY A 54 3.97 7.57 3.30
CA GLY A 54 3.29 7.51 4.60
C GLY A 54 3.59 6.24 5.38
N PHE A 55 3.62 5.08 4.69
CA PHE A 55 4.02 3.82 5.32
C PHE A 55 5.51 3.79 5.64
N GLN A 56 6.37 4.32 4.77
CA GLN A 56 7.82 4.35 5.00
C GLN A 56 8.22 5.25 6.18
N ASN A 57 7.57 6.40 6.33
CA ASN A 57 7.88 7.39 7.37
C ASN A 57 7.03 7.24 8.64
N GLY A 58 6.12 6.26 8.68
CA GLY A 58 5.29 5.96 9.85
C GLY A 58 4.12 6.92 10.09
N THR A 59 3.85 7.86 9.18
CA THR A 59 2.63 8.70 9.26
C THR A 59 1.36 7.95 8.87
N MET A 60 1.51 6.80 8.20
CA MET A 60 0.45 5.81 7.99
C MET A 60 0.88 4.47 8.60
N ILE A 61 -0.03 3.84 9.35
CA ILE A 61 0.18 2.53 10.00
C ILE A 61 -0.84 1.53 9.47
N TYR A 62 -0.39 0.33 9.14
CA TYR A 62 -1.23 -0.77 8.68
C TYR A 62 -1.38 -1.83 9.79
N LEU A 63 -2.57 -1.91 10.37
CA LEU A 63 -2.87 -2.81 11.49
C LEU A 63 -3.65 -4.05 11.05
N TYR A 64 -3.19 -5.21 11.51
CA TYR A 64 -3.89 -6.49 11.39
C TYR A 64 -4.61 -6.82 12.69
N TYR A 65 -5.90 -7.16 12.60
CA TYR A 65 -6.73 -7.57 13.73
C TYR A 65 -7.42 -8.91 13.48
N VAL A 66 -7.48 -9.73 14.53
CA VAL A 66 -8.37 -10.91 14.60
C VAL A 66 -9.41 -10.65 15.67
N LEU A 67 -10.69 -10.72 15.28
CA LEU A 67 -11.83 -10.41 16.14
C LEU A 67 -12.72 -11.64 16.29
N GLN A 68 -13.22 -11.87 17.51
CA GLN A 68 -14.27 -12.85 17.79
C GLN A 68 -15.59 -12.10 18.01
N LYS A 69 -16.66 -12.50 17.32
CA LYS A 69 -17.99 -11.85 17.35
C LYS A 69 -18.54 -11.82 18.77
#